data_AF-A0A3M6ULV9-F1
#
_entry.id   AF-A0A3M6ULV9-F1
#
_cell.length_a   1.000
_cell.length_b   1.000
_cell.length_c   1.000
_cell.angle_alpha   90.00
_cell.angle_beta   90.00
_cell.angle_gamma   90.00
#
_symmetry.space_group_name_H-M   'P 1'
#
loop_
_entity.id
_entity.type
_entity.pdbx_description
1 polymer ?
#
loop_
_entity_poly.entity_id
_entity_poly.type
_entity_poly.pdbx_seq_one_letter_code
_entity_poly.pdbx_strand_id
1 'polypeptide(L)'
;MTSNLPSLPSEVIEKIVAFLPLPDVCICMLVCKEWKEMFSSEQFSKNYVLNHYNFDDEEQPSGHLYAWSDPEEWFHYWDDNEDNSNVWVFSNPPKRWKCGIVHLASYSLVSDKQLKYKSFLRAVYILSRIKKAAEELGLDCGAWANEGSGLIETCLFPWDKDSLPTATDIISLYGFNPEMQKNPLVRGEGEDKDSGDESSDDEEDGGCVRWKSLSTSYDVDVKKAHAFFDWMKEIFSPYIQIGIGCDAMNPVPCFILAKLAPGWVGGLLSSLALT
;
A
#
# COMPACT_ATOMS: atom_id res chain seq x y z
N MET A 1 2.80 6.19 54.01
CA MET A 1 3.50 7.14 53.14
C MET A 1 3.12 6.80 51.72
N THR A 2 2.21 7.55 51.10
CA THR A 2 1.94 7.45 49.67
C THR A 2 3.12 8.09 48.95
N SER A 3 4.06 7.27 48.48
CA SER A 3 5.11 7.74 47.59
C SER A 3 4.42 8.19 46.30
N ASN A 4 4.20 9.50 46.15
CA ASN A 4 3.88 10.07 44.85
C ASN A 4 5.06 9.74 43.94
N LEU A 5 4.82 8.88 42.96
CA LEU A 5 5.76 8.67 41.86
C LEU A 5 6.10 10.07 41.32
N PRO A 6 7.39 10.44 41.14
CA PRO A 6 7.73 11.74 40.57
C PRO A 6 7.01 11.87 39.22
N SER A 7 6.15 12.88 39.06
CA SER A 7 5.49 13.13 37.79
C SER A 7 6.55 13.57 36.79
N LEU A 8 6.79 12.74 35.76
CA LEU A 8 7.65 13.12 34.66
C LEU A 8 7.04 14.32 33.92
N PRO A 9 7.84 15.28 33.43
CA PRO A 9 7.36 16.33 32.55
C PRO A 9 6.74 15.75 31.28
N SER A 10 5.70 16.39 30.75
CA SER A 10 5.00 15.97 29.54
C SER A 10 5.93 15.77 28.35
N GLU A 11 6.94 16.62 28.19
CA GLU A 11 7.92 16.50 27.09
C GLU A 11 8.79 15.24 27.21
N VAL A 12 9.04 14.77 28.43
CA VAL A 12 9.78 13.52 28.67
C VAL A 12 8.89 12.33 28.36
N ILE A 13 7.62 12.39 28.77
CA ILE A 13 6.62 11.35 28.47
C ILE A 13 6.43 11.22 26.96
N GLU A 14 6.23 12.32 26.23
CA GLU A 14 6.10 12.32 24.77
C GLU A 14 7.30 11.67 24.08
N LYS A 15 8.51 12.00 24.53
CA LYS A 15 9.73 11.41 23.97
C LYS A 15 9.80 9.91 24.22
N ILE A 16 9.45 9.45 25.42
CA ILE A 16 9.44 8.01 25.74
C ILE A 16 8.41 7.30 24.86
N VAL A 17 7.19 7.83 24.79
CA VAL A 17 6.08 7.23 24.04
C VAL A 17 6.34 7.24 22.54
N ALA A 18 7.06 8.23 22.00
CA ALA A 18 7.44 8.27 20.59
C ALA A 18 8.39 7.12 20.15
N PHE A 19 9.03 6.42 21.09
CA PHE A 19 9.82 5.21 20.77
C PHE A 19 8.97 3.93 20.70
N LEU A 20 7.71 3.99 21.15
CA LEU A 20 6.84 2.82 21.15
C LEU A 20 6.21 2.60 19.78
N PRO A 21 5.92 1.34 19.39
CA PRO A 21 5.03 1.06 18.27
C PRO A 21 3.68 1.75 18.43
N LEU A 22 3.04 2.15 17.33
CA LEU A 22 1.78 2.87 17.36
C LEU A 22 0.65 2.16 18.15
N PRO A 23 0.51 0.81 18.12
CA PRO A 23 -0.44 0.11 18.99
C PRO A 23 -0.22 0.38 20.48
N ASP A 24 1.03 0.46 20.92
CA ASP A 24 1.38 0.71 22.32
C ASP A 24 1.14 2.18 22.68
N VAL A 25 1.38 3.10 21.74
CA VAL A 25 0.96 4.51 21.89
C VAL A 25 -0.56 4.61 22.11
N CYS A 26 -1.35 3.86 21.34
CA CYS A 26 -2.80 3.79 21.52
C CYS A 26 -3.18 3.25 22.92
N ILE A 27 -2.43 2.30 23.47
CA ILE A 27 -2.62 1.84 24.85
C ILE A 27 -2.28 2.95 25.85
N CYS A 28 -1.20 3.70 25.63
CA CYS A 28 -0.84 4.86 26.46
C CYS A 28 -1.96 5.92 26.48
N MET A 29 -2.67 6.13 25.37
CA MET A 29 -3.83 7.03 25.32
C MET A 29 -5.01 6.61 26.22
N LEU A 30 -5.04 5.36 26.69
CA LEU A 30 -6.09 4.85 27.58
C LEU A 30 -5.75 5.01 29.06
N VAL A 31 -4.53 5.44 29.40
CA VAL A 31 -4.05 5.56 30.79
C VAL A 31 -4.79 6.66 31.56
N CYS A 32 -4.85 7.86 30.99
CA CYS A 32 -5.56 8.98 31.59
C CYS A 32 -5.96 10.04 30.54
N LYS A 33 -6.80 11.00 30.93
CA LYS A 33 -7.28 12.08 30.03
C LYS A 33 -6.13 12.93 29.48
N GLU A 34 -5.16 13.27 30.32
CA GLU A 34 -4.00 14.08 29.93
C GLU A 34 -3.17 13.39 28.84
N TRP A 35 -2.89 12.09 28.99
CA TRP A 35 -2.15 11.31 27.99
C TRP A 35 -2.95 11.17 26.69
N LYS A 36 -4.26 10.98 26.80
CA LYS A 36 -5.14 10.96 25.63
C LYS A 36 -5.05 12.27 24.85
N GLU A 37 -5.14 13.41 25.52
CA GLU A 37 -5.06 14.73 24.89
C GLU A 37 -3.69 14.98 24.24
N MET A 38 -2.62 14.64 24.96
CA MET A 38 -1.23 14.75 24.53
C MET A 38 -0.97 13.99 23.22
N PHE A 39 -1.26 12.69 23.19
CA PHE A 39 -0.95 11.84 22.03
C PHE A 39 -2.02 11.91 20.93
N SER A 40 -3.20 12.50 21.20
CA SER A 40 -4.20 12.80 20.15
C SER A 40 -3.84 14.04 19.32
N SER A 41 -2.84 14.81 19.74
CA SER A 41 -2.51 16.10 19.14
C SER A 41 -1.90 15.95 17.75
N GLU A 42 -2.13 16.95 16.91
CA GLU A 42 -1.54 17.03 15.58
C GLU A 42 0.00 17.14 15.66
N GLN A 43 0.50 17.86 16.66
CA GLN A 43 1.92 18.03 16.89
C GLN A 43 2.60 16.70 17.28
N PHE A 44 1.96 15.91 18.14
CA PHE A 44 2.46 14.57 18.45
C PHE A 44 2.47 13.69 17.19
N SER A 45 1.37 13.67 16.43
CA SER A 45 1.28 12.89 15.18
C SER A 45 2.40 13.27 14.19
N LYS A 46 2.67 14.57 14.05
CA LYS A 46 3.78 15.08 13.23
C LYS A 46 5.13 14.58 13.70
N ASN A 47 5.43 14.73 14.99
CA ASN A 47 6.70 14.31 15.56
C ASN A 47 6.87 12.78 15.46
N TYR A 48 5.81 12.02 15.71
CA TYR A 48 5.82 10.56 15.60
C TYR A 48 6.13 10.12 14.17
N VAL A 49 5.40 10.65 13.19
CA VAL A 49 5.59 10.34 11.77
C VAL A 49 7.04 10.58 11.33
N LEU A 50 7.55 11.78 11.59
CA LEU A 50 8.87 12.20 11.11
C LEU A 50 10.04 11.50 11.80
N ASN A 51 9.83 10.95 13.00
CA ASN A 51 10.87 10.22 13.74
C ASN A 51 10.79 8.70 13.53
N HIS A 52 9.62 8.16 13.21
CA HIS A 52 9.40 6.71 13.16
C HIS A 52 9.46 6.13 11.73
N TYR A 53 9.25 6.97 10.71
CA TYR A 53 9.27 6.55 9.32
C TYR A 53 10.27 7.41 8.52
N ASN A 54 10.98 6.76 7.61
CA ASN A 54 11.91 7.44 6.70
C ASN A 54 11.18 7.79 5.39
N PHE A 55 10.97 9.09 5.16
CA PHE A 55 10.31 9.64 3.97
C PHE A 55 11.29 10.23 2.95
N ASP A 56 12.58 9.95 3.06
CA ASP A 56 13.51 10.23 1.98
C ASP A 56 13.23 9.26 0.82
N ASP A 57 13.38 9.73 -0.41
CA ASP A 57 13.28 8.87 -1.60
C ASP A 57 14.40 7.83 -1.61
N GLU A 58 14.10 6.60 -2.06
CA GLU A 58 15.11 5.60 -2.41
C GLU A 58 16.00 6.12 -3.55
N GLU A 59 17.29 5.79 -3.48
CA GLU A 59 18.27 6.23 -4.49
C GLU A 59 18.07 5.54 -5.84
N GLN A 60 17.61 4.28 -5.82
CA GLN A 60 17.32 3.45 -6.99
C GLN A 60 15.99 2.72 -6.78
N PRO A 61 15.19 2.53 -7.84
CA PRO A 61 13.97 1.74 -7.74
C PRO A 61 14.32 0.28 -7.41
N SER A 62 13.41 -0.43 -6.76
CA SER A 62 13.49 -1.87 -6.51
C SER A 62 12.10 -2.50 -6.66
N GLY A 63 12.01 -3.84 -6.65
CA GLY A 63 10.74 -4.55 -6.80
C GLY A 63 10.06 -4.22 -8.13
N HIS A 64 8.74 -4.00 -8.11
CA HIS A 64 7.98 -3.74 -9.34
C HIS A 64 8.35 -2.41 -10.00
N LEU A 65 8.76 -1.39 -9.21
CA LEU A 65 9.22 -0.12 -9.78
C LEU A 65 10.49 -0.27 -10.61
N TYR A 66 11.39 -1.18 -10.20
CA TYR A 66 12.59 -1.48 -10.98
C TYR A 66 12.20 -2.17 -12.29
N ALA A 67 11.37 -3.21 -12.22
CA ALA A 67 10.90 -3.93 -13.40
C ALA A 67 10.24 -2.98 -14.42
N TRP A 68 9.34 -2.09 -13.98
CA TRP A 68 8.69 -1.14 -14.88
C TRP A 68 9.58 0.00 -15.37
N SER A 69 10.78 0.17 -14.80
CA SER A 69 11.77 1.14 -15.25
C SER A 69 12.74 0.57 -16.30
N ASP A 70 12.78 -0.75 -16.46
CA ASP A 70 13.66 -1.45 -17.39
C ASP A 70 12.83 -2.24 -18.42
N PRO A 71 12.80 -1.83 -19.69
CA PRO A 71 12.12 -2.56 -20.77
C PRO A 71 12.55 -4.02 -20.95
N GLU A 72 13.71 -4.42 -20.43
CA GLU A 72 14.18 -5.82 -20.51
C GLU A 72 13.48 -6.74 -19.48
N GLU A 73 12.76 -6.19 -18.50
CA GLU A 73 12.12 -6.92 -17.39
C GLU A 73 10.63 -7.28 -17.63
N TRP A 74 10.05 -6.91 -18.79
CA TRP A 74 8.64 -7.15 -19.11
C TRP A 74 8.38 -7.24 -20.61
N PHE A 75 7.22 -7.79 -20.99
CA PHE A 75 6.80 -7.94 -22.39
C PHE A 75 5.77 -6.88 -22.77
N HIS A 76 5.84 -6.40 -24.00
CA HIS A 76 4.86 -5.49 -24.59
C HIS A 76 4.27 -6.06 -25.88
N TYR A 77 3.04 -5.65 -26.19
CA TYR A 77 2.25 -6.14 -27.33
C TYR A 77 1.75 -5.02 -28.23
N TRP A 78 2.24 -3.78 -28.06
CA TRP A 78 1.93 -2.67 -28.96
C TRP A 78 2.84 -2.68 -30.18
N ASP A 79 2.39 -2.04 -31.28
CA ASP A 79 3.03 -2.11 -32.60
C ASP A 79 4.56 -1.90 -32.52
N ASP A 80 5.30 -2.88 -33.06
CA ASP A 80 6.75 -2.88 -33.20
C ASP A 80 7.18 -1.69 -34.07
N ASN A 81 7.41 -0.54 -33.45
CA ASN A 81 8.24 0.48 -34.06
C ASN A 81 9.70 0.08 -33.82
N GLU A 82 10.55 0.13 -34.86
CA GLU A 82 12.02 -0.04 -34.75
C GLU A 82 12.67 0.96 -33.76
N ASP A 83 11.89 1.94 -33.27
CA ASP A 83 12.27 2.93 -32.28
C ASP A 83 11.82 2.50 -30.87
N ASN A 84 12.73 1.84 -30.15
CA ASN A 84 12.56 1.45 -28.75
C ASN A 84 12.40 2.63 -27.78
N SER A 85 12.49 3.89 -28.22
CA SER A 85 12.32 5.07 -27.36
C SER A 85 10.90 5.22 -26.79
N ASN A 86 9.90 4.52 -27.36
CA ASN A 86 8.52 4.54 -26.87
C ASN A 86 8.19 3.40 -25.88
N VAL A 87 9.17 2.57 -25.52
CA VAL A 87 8.96 1.43 -24.62
C VAL A 87 9.19 1.87 -23.16
N TRP A 88 8.13 2.32 -22.51
CA TRP A 88 8.15 2.77 -21.12
C TRP A 88 6.75 2.62 -20.50
N VAL A 89 6.67 2.40 -19.18
CA VAL A 89 5.39 2.27 -18.45
C VAL A 89 4.86 3.64 -17.98
N PHE A 90 5.71 4.40 -17.30
CA PHE A 90 5.38 5.72 -16.73
C PHE A 90 6.21 6.82 -17.39
N SER A 91 5.55 7.92 -17.78
CA SER A 91 6.23 9.10 -18.31
C SER A 91 7.05 9.82 -17.23
N ASN A 92 6.63 9.71 -15.97
CA ASN A 92 7.35 10.18 -14.80
C ASN A 92 7.27 9.09 -13.71
N PRO A 93 8.27 8.20 -13.62
CA PRO A 93 8.20 7.02 -12.75
C PRO A 93 7.90 7.38 -11.29
N PRO A 94 6.93 6.70 -10.64
CA PRO A 94 6.67 6.89 -9.22
C PRO A 94 7.91 6.53 -8.41
N LYS A 95 7.97 7.05 -7.19
CA LYS A 95 9.11 6.89 -6.30
C LYS A 95 8.68 6.13 -5.06
N ARG A 96 9.66 5.62 -4.32
CA ARG A 96 9.43 4.97 -3.03
C ARG A 96 10.15 5.72 -1.93
N TRP A 97 9.43 6.02 -0.86
CA TRP A 97 10.07 6.44 0.38
C TRP A 97 10.80 5.27 1.02
N LYS A 98 11.91 5.51 1.72
CA LYS A 98 12.68 4.46 2.40
C LYS A 98 11.89 3.66 3.46
N CYS A 99 10.72 4.14 3.89
CA CYS A 99 9.77 3.35 4.69
C CYS A 99 9.05 2.23 3.90
N GLY A 100 9.18 2.22 2.56
CA GLY A 100 8.65 1.21 1.65
C GLY A 100 7.34 1.57 0.94
N ILE A 101 6.88 2.81 1.07
CA ILE A 101 5.61 3.26 0.47
C ILE A 101 5.91 3.98 -0.85
N VAL A 102 5.28 3.52 -1.92
CA VAL A 102 5.32 4.14 -3.25
C VAL A 102 4.42 5.38 -3.26
N HIS A 103 4.91 6.48 -3.82
CA HIS A 103 4.18 7.72 -3.98
C HIS A 103 4.35 8.30 -5.39
N LEU A 104 3.48 9.25 -5.73
CA LEU A 104 3.54 9.94 -7.01
C LEU A 104 4.86 10.70 -7.15
N ALA A 105 5.44 10.67 -8.35
CA ALA A 105 6.65 11.41 -8.68
C ALA A 105 6.50 12.93 -8.50
N SER A 106 5.28 13.45 -8.66
CA SER A 106 4.92 14.85 -8.48
C SER A 106 4.67 15.25 -7.02
N TYR A 107 4.59 14.29 -6.10
CA TYR A 107 4.29 14.54 -4.70
C TYR A 107 5.57 14.67 -3.87
N SER A 108 5.60 15.66 -2.97
CA SER A 108 6.65 15.81 -1.96
C SER A 108 6.04 16.21 -0.63
N LEU A 109 6.33 15.41 0.39
CA LEU A 109 5.86 15.62 1.76
C LEU A 109 6.31 16.98 2.32
N VAL A 110 7.51 17.44 1.97
CA VAL A 110 8.08 18.72 2.43
C VAL A 110 7.31 19.91 1.88
N SER A 111 6.78 19.78 0.67
CA SER A 111 6.05 20.85 -0.01
C SER A 111 4.58 20.95 0.38
N ASP A 112 4.03 19.91 1.03
CA ASP A 112 2.63 19.83 1.40
C ASP A 112 2.33 20.64 2.67
N LYS A 113 1.83 21.87 2.45
CA LYS A 113 1.46 22.79 3.54
C LYS A 113 0.11 22.47 4.18
N GLN A 114 -0.69 21.60 3.58
CA GLN A 114 -2.04 21.28 4.04
C GLN A 114 -2.10 19.92 4.76
N LEU A 115 -1.00 19.17 4.72
CA LEU A 115 -0.81 17.88 5.38
C LEU A 115 -1.40 17.83 6.79
N LYS A 116 -2.35 16.92 6.97
CA LYS A 116 -2.88 16.52 8.27
C LYS A 116 -2.17 15.26 8.74
N TYR A 117 -1.18 15.43 9.61
CA TYR A 117 -0.32 14.37 10.14
C TYR A 117 -1.08 13.27 10.86
N LYS A 118 -2.21 13.56 11.53
CA LYS A 118 -3.03 12.49 12.12
C LYS A 118 -3.64 11.55 11.08
N SER A 119 -4.19 12.11 9.99
CA SER A 119 -4.71 11.32 8.87
C SER A 119 -3.58 10.58 8.15
N PHE A 120 -2.47 11.27 7.90
CA PHE A 120 -1.29 10.68 7.25
C PHE A 120 -0.69 9.54 8.07
N LEU A 121 -0.52 9.71 9.39
CA LEU A 121 -0.05 8.65 10.30
C LEU A 121 -0.93 7.41 10.23
N ARG A 122 -2.25 7.58 10.21
CA ARG A 122 -3.19 6.46 10.06
C ARG A 122 -2.93 5.70 8.76
N ALA A 123 -2.82 6.42 7.63
CA ALA A 123 -2.56 5.80 6.33
C ALA A 123 -1.20 5.07 6.30
N VAL A 124 -0.14 5.73 6.73
CA VAL A 124 1.23 5.16 6.79
C VAL A 124 1.28 3.92 7.68
N TYR A 125 0.60 3.93 8.83
CA TYR A 125 0.55 2.78 9.72
C TYR A 125 -0.15 1.57 9.06
N ILE A 126 -1.29 1.80 8.41
CA ILE A 126 -2.01 0.74 7.68
C ILE A 126 -1.09 0.12 6.62
N LEU A 127 -0.46 0.94 5.79
CA LEU A 127 0.43 0.47 4.72
C LEU A 127 1.68 -0.23 5.27
N SER A 128 2.27 0.26 6.36
CA SER A 128 3.41 -0.39 7.01
C SER A 128 3.04 -1.78 7.53
N ARG A 129 1.82 -1.96 8.05
CA ARG A 129 1.31 -3.27 8.48
C ARG A 129 1.09 -4.21 7.29
N ILE A 130 0.57 -3.69 6.17
CA ILE A 130 0.42 -4.47 4.93
C ILE A 130 1.78 -4.93 4.42
N LYS A 131 2.77 -4.03 4.33
CA LYS A 131 4.13 -4.36 3.88
C LYS A 131 4.74 -5.47 4.75
N LYS A 132 4.66 -5.33 6.07
CA LYS A 132 5.16 -6.36 6.99
C LYS A 132 4.47 -7.71 6.75
N ALA A 133 3.15 -7.70 6.52
CA ALA A 133 2.43 -8.92 6.19
C ALA A 133 2.81 -9.48 4.81
N ALA A 134 3.16 -8.63 3.83
CA ALA A 134 3.63 -9.07 2.52
C ALA A 134 4.91 -9.91 2.64
N GLU A 135 5.87 -9.45 3.43
CA GLU A 135 7.10 -10.18 3.72
C GLU A 135 6.83 -11.45 4.55
N GLU A 136 5.99 -11.36 5.58
CA GLU A 136 5.73 -12.47 6.50
C GLU A 136 4.83 -13.59 5.92
N LEU A 137 3.98 -13.26 4.95
CA LEU A 137 3.02 -14.20 4.35
C LEU A 137 3.30 -14.46 2.86
N GLY A 138 4.41 -13.94 2.31
CA GLY A 138 4.75 -14.09 0.91
C GLY A 138 3.63 -13.63 -0.02
N LEU A 139 3.08 -12.44 0.22
CA LEU A 139 1.90 -11.96 -0.51
C LEU A 139 2.27 -11.54 -1.94
N ASP A 140 1.60 -12.12 -2.94
CA ASP A 140 1.83 -11.88 -4.37
C ASP A 140 0.49 -11.88 -5.15
N CYS A 141 0.43 -11.10 -6.23
CA CYS A 141 -0.66 -11.08 -7.21
C CYS A 141 -0.34 -11.85 -8.52
N GLY A 142 0.83 -12.47 -8.62
CA GLY A 142 1.26 -13.24 -9.79
C GLY A 142 0.43 -14.49 -10.05
N ALA A 143 0.32 -14.87 -11.33
CA ALA A 143 -0.24 -16.16 -11.73
C ALA A 143 0.85 -17.25 -11.73
N TRP A 144 0.44 -18.53 -11.76
CA TRP A 144 1.36 -19.66 -11.90
C TRP A 144 2.29 -19.47 -13.13
N ALA A 145 3.59 -19.78 -12.97
CA ALA A 145 4.66 -19.78 -13.99
C ALA A 145 5.62 -18.55 -14.08
N ASN A 146 5.89 -17.86 -12.97
CA ASN A 146 7.03 -16.92 -12.76
C ASN A 146 6.96 -15.54 -13.44
N GLU A 147 5.99 -15.26 -14.31
CA GLU A 147 5.86 -13.93 -14.92
C GLU A 147 5.19 -12.96 -13.94
N GLY A 148 5.93 -11.89 -13.58
CA GLY A 148 5.44 -10.85 -12.67
C GLY A 148 5.37 -11.24 -11.19
N SER A 149 6.01 -12.34 -10.80
CA SER A 149 6.14 -12.72 -9.39
C SER A 149 6.91 -11.66 -8.60
N GLY A 150 6.37 -11.25 -7.47
CA GLY A 150 6.99 -10.25 -6.62
C GLY A 150 6.13 -9.99 -5.40
N LEU A 151 6.75 -9.68 -4.27
CA LEU A 151 5.98 -9.26 -3.11
C LEU A 151 5.18 -8.00 -3.46
N ILE A 152 3.91 -7.99 -3.08
CA ILE A 152 3.10 -6.78 -3.22
C ILE A 152 3.80 -5.59 -2.58
N GLU A 153 3.64 -4.44 -3.22
CA GLU A 153 4.09 -3.16 -2.71
C GLU A 153 2.89 -2.37 -2.19
N THR A 154 3.17 -1.27 -1.49
CA THR A 154 2.14 -0.36 -1.02
C THR A 154 2.29 1.00 -1.67
N CYS A 155 1.17 1.65 -1.99
CA CYS A 155 1.18 2.99 -2.56
C CYS A 155 0.28 3.95 -1.78
N LEU A 156 0.62 5.24 -1.79
CA LEU A 156 -0.13 6.30 -1.13
C LEU A 156 -0.07 7.59 -1.93
N PHE A 157 -1.20 8.27 -2.07
CA PHE A 157 -1.26 9.59 -2.69
C PHE A 157 -2.40 10.47 -2.14
N PRO A 158 -2.26 11.79 -2.20
CA PRO A 158 -3.31 12.72 -1.78
C PRO A 158 -4.57 12.52 -2.62
N TRP A 159 -5.72 12.56 -1.96
CA TRP A 159 -7.01 12.38 -2.62
C TRP A 159 -8.14 13.06 -1.86
N ASP A 160 -8.66 14.14 -2.43
CA ASP A 160 -9.67 15.00 -1.80
C ASP A 160 -11.10 14.71 -2.26
N LYS A 161 -11.29 13.82 -3.25
CA LYS A 161 -12.63 13.49 -3.76
C LYS A 161 -13.34 12.51 -2.82
N ASP A 162 -14.67 12.57 -2.80
CA ASP A 162 -15.51 11.66 -2.00
C ASP A 162 -15.57 10.23 -2.56
N SER A 163 -15.39 10.06 -3.88
CA SER A 163 -15.29 8.74 -4.51
C SER A 163 -13.87 8.17 -4.43
N LEU A 164 -13.72 6.88 -4.70
CA LEU A 164 -12.42 6.30 -5.05
C LEU A 164 -11.95 6.79 -6.43
N PRO A 165 -10.65 6.74 -6.74
CA PRO A 165 -10.12 7.08 -8.06
C PRO A 165 -10.64 6.13 -9.13
N THR A 166 -10.91 6.66 -10.31
CA THR A 166 -11.21 5.88 -11.51
C THR A 166 -9.93 5.45 -12.23
N ALA A 167 -10.03 4.53 -13.20
CA ALA A 167 -8.89 4.18 -14.05
C ALA A 167 -8.29 5.41 -14.76
N THR A 168 -9.13 6.34 -15.25
CA THR A 168 -8.67 7.60 -15.86
C THR A 168 -7.89 8.47 -14.88
N ASP A 169 -8.32 8.52 -13.61
CA ASP A 169 -7.58 9.25 -12.58
C ASP A 169 -6.20 8.60 -12.37
N ILE A 170 -6.12 7.27 -12.24
CA ILE A 170 -4.85 6.56 -12.06
C ILE A 170 -3.91 6.74 -13.26
N ILE A 171 -4.42 6.59 -14.48
CA ILE A 171 -3.69 6.85 -15.74
C ILE A 171 -3.07 8.25 -15.70
N SER A 172 -3.85 9.25 -15.32
CA SER A 172 -3.39 10.64 -15.28
C SER A 172 -2.42 10.92 -14.13
N LEU A 173 -2.61 10.33 -12.95
CA LEU A 173 -1.77 10.57 -11.78
C LEU A 173 -0.36 9.98 -11.95
N TYR A 174 -0.29 8.77 -12.51
CA TYR A 174 0.97 8.06 -12.74
C TYR A 174 1.57 8.30 -14.13
N GLY A 175 0.81 8.94 -15.03
CA GLY A 175 1.29 9.31 -16.36
C GLY A 175 1.61 8.10 -17.23
N PHE A 176 0.68 7.14 -17.31
CA PHE A 176 0.84 5.89 -18.06
C PHE A 176 1.02 6.12 -19.58
N ASN A 177 1.83 5.26 -20.21
CA ASN A 177 2.04 5.27 -21.65
C ASN A 177 0.71 5.22 -22.42
N PRO A 178 0.52 6.07 -23.45
CA PRO A 178 -0.68 6.05 -24.29
C PRO A 178 -1.12 4.67 -24.78
N GLU A 179 -0.17 3.79 -25.10
CA GLU A 179 -0.49 2.43 -25.58
C GLU A 179 -1.17 1.57 -24.50
N MET A 180 -0.94 1.86 -23.23
CA MET A 180 -1.49 1.12 -22.09
C MET A 180 -2.87 1.59 -21.63
N GLN A 181 -3.39 2.71 -22.17
CA GLN A 181 -4.57 3.37 -21.61
C GLN A 181 -5.91 2.73 -22.04
N LYS A 182 -5.87 1.83 -23.02
CA LYS A 182 -7.06 1.15 -23.55
C LYS A 182 -7.51 0.02 -22.62
N ASN A 183 -8.83 -0.14 -22.50
CA ASN A 183 -9.49 -1.25 -21.79
C ASN A 183 -8.90 -1.57 -20.39
N PRO A 184 -8.78 -0.59 -19.47
CA PRO A 184 -8.29 -0.89 -18.14
C PRO A 184 -9.20 -1.90 -17.43
N LEU A 185 -8.60 -2.86 -16.72
CA LEU A 185 -9.32 -3.71 -15.80
C LEU A 185 -9.85 -2.85 -14.66
N VAL A 186 -11.14 -2.94 -14.36
CA VAL A 186 -11.75 -2.29 -13.20
C VAL A 186 -12.65 -3.29 -12.50
N ARG A 187 -12.47 -3.47 -11.19
CA ARG A 187 -13.36 -4.27 -10.33
C ARG A 187 -13.67 -3.50 -9.04
N GLY A 188 -14.94 -3.32 -8.73
CA GLY A 188 -15.39 -2.67 -7.49
C GLY A 188 -16.11 -3.60 -6.51
N GLU A 189 -16.50 -3.06 -5.35
CA GLU A 189 -17.42 -3.77 -4.44
C GLU A 189 -18.73 -4.15 -5.16
N GLY A 190 -19.08 -5.44 -5.13
CA GLY A 190 -20.32 -5.99 -5.68
C GLY A 190 -20.25 -6.50 -7.13
N GLU A 191 -19.14 -6.26 -7.85
CA GLU A 191 -18.93 -6.83 -9.19
C GLU A 191 -18.26 -8.21 -9.15
N ASP A 192 -17.58 -8.52 -8.04
CA ASP A 192 -17.15 -9.87 -7.74
C ASP A 192 -18.38 -10.67 -7.30
N LYS A 193 -19.04 -11.33 -8.26
CA LYS A 193 -19.74 -12.57 -7.93
C LYS A 193 -18.71 -13.43 -7.22
N ASP A 194 -19.00 -13.87 -6.00
CA ASP A 194 -18.27 -14.93 -5.31
C ASP A 194 -17.97 -16.05 -6.30
N SER A 195 -16.82 -15.98 -6.96
CA SER A 195 -16.13 -17.12 -7.51
C SER A 195 -15.41 -17.64 -6.29
N GLY A 196 -16.18 -18.40 -5.49
CA GLY A 196 -15.72 -18.98 -4.25
C GLY A 196 -14.38 -19.65 -4.45
N ASP A 197 -13.37 -19.09 -3.83
CA ASP A 197 -12.39 -19.85 -3.06
C ASP A 197 -12.63 -19.43 -1.60
N GLU A 198 -13.84 -19.74 -1.10
CA GLU A 198 -13.94 -20.09 0.32
C GLU A 198 -13.03 -21.31 0.48
N SER A 199 -12.16 -21.21 1.48
CA SER A 199 -11.16 -22.20 1.86
C SER A 199 -11.46 -23.63 1.41
N SER A 200 -10.48 -24.28 0.78
CA SER A 200 -10.33 -25.69 1.09
C SER A 200 -9.92 -25.75 2.57
N ASP A 201 -10.91 -25.89 3.45
CA ASP A 201 -10.75 -26.23 4.88
C ASP A 201 -10.13 -27.63 5.07
N ASP A 202 -9.57 -28.22 4.03
CA ASP A 202 -8.81 -29.46 4.09
C ASP A 202 -7.42 -29.14 4.64
N GLU A 203 -7.30 -29.22 5.97
CA GLU A 203 -6.04 -29.18 6.74
C GLU A 203 -5.00 -30.25 6.29
N GLU A 204 -5.30 -31.05 5.26
CA GLU A 204 -4.45 -32.13 4.73
C GLU A 204 -3.62 -31.75 3.49
N ASP A 205 -3.83 -30.59 2.86
CA ASP A 205 -2.98 -30.11 1.75
C ASP A 205 -2.56 -28.66 2.02
N GLY A 206 -1.26 -28.43 2.26
CA GLY A 206 -0.72 -27.10 2.59
C GLY A 206 -1.18 -26.05 1.59
N GLY A 207 -2.13 -25.22 2.01
CA GLY A 207 -2.91 -24.35 1.11
C GLY A 207 -2.47 -22.90 1.14
N CYS A 208 -2.46 -22.28 -0.04
CA CYS A 208 -2.38 -20.83 -0.21
C CYS A 208 -3.73 -20.19 0.16
N VAL A 209 -3.70 -19.10 0.95
CA VAL A 209 -4.89 -18.30 1.27
C VAL A 209 -5.02 -17.14 0.29
N ARG A 210 -6.23 -16.88 -0.20
CA ARG A 210 -6.48 -15.88 -1.23
C ARG A 210 -7.47 -14.80 -0.79
N TRP A 211 -7.28 -13.60 -1.32
CA TRP A 211 -8.25 -12.51 -1.26
C TRP A 211 -8.15 -11.68 -2.54
N LYS A 212 -9.19 -11.74 -3.39
CA LYS A 212 -9.16 -11.14 -4.74
C LYS A 212 -8.03 -11.73 -5.57
N SER A 213 -7.23 -10.90 -6.24
CA SER A 213 -6.02 -11.36 -6.94
C SER A 213 -4.84 -11.65 -6.01
N LEU A 214 -4.96 -11.38 -4.71
CA LEU A 214 -3.87 -11.56 -3.76
C LEU A 214 -3.83 -12.99 -3.22
N SER A 215 -2.64 -13.54 -3.10
CA SER A 215 -2.39 -14.90 -2.65
C SER A 215 -1.18 -14.94 -1.71
N THR A 216 -1.18 -15.85 -0.73
CA THR A 216 -0.02 -16.12 0.14
C THR A 216 0.93 -17.15 -0.48
N SER A 217 2.12 -17.32 0.09
CA SER A 217 2.88 -18.56 -0.15
C SER A 217 2.16 -19.78 0.47
N TYR A 218 2.56 -20.99 0.07
CA TYR A 218 1.93 -22.25 0.52
C TYR A 218 2.41 -22.71 1.90
N ASP A 219 3.51 -22.16 2.39
CA ASP A 219 4.17 -22.53 3.65
C ASP A 219 3.82 -21.58 4.82
N VAL A 220 2.84 -20.69 4.64
CA VAL A 220 2.44 -19.72 5.66
C VAL A 220 1.58 -20.33 6.77
N ASP A 221 1.55 -19.63 7.90
CA ASP A 221 0.51 -19.83 8.91
C ASP A 221 -0.85 -19.35 8.36
N VAL A 222 -1.69 -20.32 7.96
CA VAL A 222 -3.04 -20.10 7.41
C VAL A 222 -3.93 -19.30 8.36
N LYS A 223 -3.86 -19.53 9.68
CA LYS A 223 -4.66 -18.79 10.67
C LYS A 223 -4.23 -17.33 10.72
N LYS A 224 -2.93 -17.08 10.66
CA LYS A 224 -2.38 -15.72 10.57
C LYS A 224 -2.79 -15.04 9.26
N ALA A 225 -2.79 -15.76 8.14
CA ALA A 225 -3.22 -15.25 6.85
C ALA A 225 -4.71 -14.85 6.84
N HIS A 226 -5.61 -15.72 7.36
CA HIS A 226 -7.02 -15.37 7.50
C HIS A 226 -7.24 -14.15 8.38
N ALA A 227 -6.59 -14.09 9.55
CA ALA A 227 -6.69 -12.94 10.45
C ALA A 227 -6.19 -11.64 9.79
N PHE A 228 -5.17 -11.72 8.92
CA PHE A 228 -4.70 -10.59 8.14
C PHE A 228 -5.73 -10.17 7.07
N PHE A 229 -6.28 -11.11 6.30
CA PHE A 229 -7.26 -10.79 5.27
C PHE A 229 -8.58 -10.28 5.83
N ASP A 230 -9.03 -10.77 6.98
CA ASP A 230 -10.22 -10.24 7.64
C ASP A 230 -10.00 -8.79 8.09
N TRP A 231 -8.83 -8.49 8.65
CA TRP A 231 -8.45 -7.10 8.94
C TRP A 231 -8.37 -6.24 7.67
N MET A 232 -7.85 -6.76 6.56
CA MET A 232 -7.81 -6.05 5.27
C MET A 232 -9.21 -5.73 4.75
N LYS A 233 -10.16 -6.67 4.82
CA LYS A 233 -11.56 -6.48 4.37
C LYS A 233 -12.24 -5.31 5.10
N GLU A 234 -11.98 -5.13 6.39
CA GLU A 234 -12.53 -4.00 7.16
C GLU A 234 -11.98 -2.65 6.70
N ILE A 235 -10.72 -2.60 6.27
CA ILE A 235 -10.06 -1.36 5.82
C ILE A 235 -10.40 -1.05 4.35
N PHE A 236 -10.50 -2.08 3.52
CA PHE A 236 -10.75 -1.98 2.08
C PHE A 236 -12.25 -2.07 1.74
N SER A 237 -13.11 -1.47 2.57
CA SER A 237 -14.53 -1.33 2.27
C SER A 237 -14.95 0.15 2.32
N PRO A 238 -15.21 0.82 1.18
CA PRO A 238 -15.11 0.30 -0.19
C PRO A 238 -13.67 0.23 -0.73
N TYR A 239 -13.46 -0.63 -1.74
CA TYR A 239 -12.24 -0.67 -2.55
C TYR A 239 -12.53 -0.58 -4.05
N ILE A 240 -11.46 -0.32 -4.81
CA ILE A 240 -11.42 -0.47 -6.27
C ILE A 240 -10.13 -1.15 -6.69
N GLN A 241 -10.23 -2.12 -7.59
CA GLN A 241 -9.08 -2.73 -8.26
C GLN A 241 -8.97 -2.18 -9.69
N ILE A 242 -7.78 -1.74 -10.07
CA ILE A 242 -7.50 -1.13 -11.38
C ILE A 242 -6.24 -1.76 -11.96
N GLY A 243 -6.33 -2.36 -13.14
CA GLY A 243 -5.18 -2.82 -13.93
C GLY A 243 -5.04 -2.00 -15.21
N ILE A 244 -3.82 -1.51 -15.51
CA ILE A 244 -3.55 -0.66 -16.68
C ILE A 244 -2.62 -1.40 -17.65
N GLY A 245 -2.97 -1.43 -18.94
CA GLY A 245 -2.20 -2.12 -19.98
C GLY A 245 -2.57 -3.58 -20.21
N CYS A 246 -3.82 -3.98 -19.94
CA CYS A 246 -4.31 -5.36 -20.04
C CYS A 246 -4.10 -6.02 -21.41
N ASP A 247 -4.21 -5.25 -22.49
CA ASP A 247 -3.97 -5.73 -23.86
C ASP A 247 -2.59 -5.31 -24.40
N ALA A 248 -1.76 -4.69 -23.56
CA ALA A 248 -0.61 -3.88 -23.99
C ALA A 248 0.72 -4.41 -23.44
N MET A 249 0.73 -5.01 -22.24
CA MET A 249 1.93 -5.57 -21.63
C MET A 249 1.63 -6.74 -20.70
N ASN A 250 2.65 -7.54 -20.37
CA ASN A 250 2.59 -8.53 -19.30
C ASN A 250 3.91 -8.56 -18.52
N PRO A 251 3.89 -8.53 -17.17
CA PRO A 251 2.72 -8.40 -16.30
C PRO A 251 2.21 -6.95 -16.19
N VAL A 252 0.92 -6.76 -15.88
CA VAL A 252 0.31 -5.43 -15.85
C VAL A 252 0.39 -4.76 -14.48
N PRO A 253 0.68 -3.44 -14.42
CA PRO A 253 0.52 -2.67 -13.19
C PRO A 253 -0.92 -2.73 -12.67
N CYS A 254 -1.07 -3.24 -11.44
CA CYS A 254 -2.35 -3.44 -10.79
C CYS A 254 -2.38 -2.76 -9.42
N PHE A 255 -3.46 -2.03 -9.17
CA PHE A 255 -3.73 -1.32 -7.93
C PHE A 255 -4.96 -1.91 -7.25
N ILE A 256 -4.91 -2.11 -5.93
CA ILE A 256 -6.10 -2.33 -5.11
C ILE A 256 -6.12 -1.18 -4.10
N LEU A 257 -7.12 -0.30 -4.19
CA LEU A 257 -7.12 1.00 -3.55
C LEU A 257 -8.34 1.19 -2.66
N ALA A 258 -8.12 1.83 -1.51
CA ALA A 258 -9.15 2.25 -0.58
C ALA A 258 -8.85 3.63 0.00
N LYS A 259 -9.86 4.24 0.62
CA LYS A 259 -9.68 5.46 1.41
C LYS A 259 -9.13 5.11 2.78
N LEU A 260 -7.81 5.28 2.97
CA LEU A 260 -7.15 4.89 4.21
C LEU A 260 -7.35 5.91 5.34
N ALA A 261 -7.47 7.19 4.97
CA ALA A 261 -7.72 8.29 5.89
C ALA A 261 -8.28 9.52 5.12
N PRO A 262 -8.84 10.52 5.81
CA PRO A 262 -9.26 11.77 5.16
C PRO A 262 -8.11 12.42 4.39
N GLY A 263 -8.32 12.71 3.11
CA GLY A 263 -7.32 13.28 2.19
C GLY A 263 -6.34 12.27 1.59
N TRP A 264 -6.52 10.97 1.85
CA TRP A 264 -5.55 9.93 1.47
C TRP A 264 -6.21 8.69 0.87
N VAL A 265 -5.80 8.36 -0.35
CA VAL A 265 -6.06 7.05 -0.97
C VAL A 265 -4.75 6.31 -1.11
N GLY A 266 -4.81 5.00 -0.87
CA GLY A 266 -3.67 4.12 -1.01
C GLY A 266 -4.10 2.67 -0.93
N GLY A 267 -3.13 1.79 -0.97
CA GLY A 267 -3.36 0.36 -0.83
C GLY A 267 -2.25 -0.45 -1.43
N LEU A 268 -2.62 -1.46 -2.22
CA LEU A 268 -1.70 -2.41 -2.81
C LEU A 268 -1.31 -1.96 -4.22
N LEU A 269 -0.03 -2.14 -4.54
CA LEU A 269 0.55 -1.98 -5.87
C LEU A 269 1.29 -3.26 -6.20
N SER A 270 0.97 -3.89 -7.33
CA SER A 270 1.60 -5.14 -7.74
C SER A 270 1.64 -5.24 -9.25
N SER A 271 2.30 -6.30 -9.73
CA SER A 271 2.13 -6.79 -11.09
C SER A 271 1.09 -7.90 -11.11
N LEU A 272 0.18 -7.88 -12.10
CA LEU A 272 -0.82 -8.92 -12.33
C LEU A 272 -0.54 -9.57 -13.69
N ALA A 273 -0.30 -10.87 -13.72
CA ALA A 273 -0.20 -11.60 -14.96
C ALA A 273 -1.62 -11.91 -15.49
N LEU A 274 -1.92 -11.49 -16.71
CA LEU A 274 -3.18 -11.80 -17.39
C LEU A 274 -2.88 -12.86 -18.45
N THR A 275 -3.43 -14.05 -18.28
CA THR A 275 -3.33 -15.19 -19.22
C THR A 275 -4.39 -15.12 -20.31
#